data_AF-A0A5C6PVG0-F1
#
_entry.id   AF-A0A5C6PVG0-F1
#
_cell.length_a   1.000
_cell.length_b   1.000
_cell.length_c   1.000
_cell.angle_alpha   90.00
_cell.angle_beta   90.00
_cell.angle_gamma   90.00
#
_symmetry.space_group_name_H-M   'P 1'
#
loop_
_entity.id
_entity.type
_entity.pdbx_description
1 polymer ?
#
loop_
_entity_poly.entity_id
_entity_poly.type
_entity_poly.pdbx_seq_one_letter_code
_entity_poly.pdbx_strand_id
1 'polypeptide(L)'
;MPDETPTPETTPRDVAVARAEIRDDEAKRVIGMLAAGELPGRAAQWVADGVDDDAARELAAATGRPEEERVGLLERLAAAQGLGFPSAREARAHHGQSVIASMTASSAAGDSLSFSNSFSDTIEESVRDSISRLFPRRKK
;
A
#
# COMPACT_ATOMS: atom_id res chain seq x y z
N MET A 1 -31.01 -19.93 14.67
CA MET A 1 -29.58 -19.79 15.01
C MET A 1 -29.01 -18.83 13.99
N PRO A 2 -28.74 -17.57 14.35
CA PRO A 2 -28.12 -16.62 13.41
C PRO A 2 -26.69 -17.08 13.11
N ASP A 3 -26.37 -17.10 11.82
CA ASP A 3 -25.02 -17.32 11.28
C ASP A 3 -24.18 -16.08 11.61
N GLU A 4 -23.30 -16.17 12.61
CA GLU A 4 -22.24 -15.17 12.82
C GLU A 4 -21.21 -15.35 11.72
N THR A 5 -21.33 -14.57 10.65
CA THR A 5 -20.20 -14.35 9.74
C THR A 5 -19.06 -13.74 10.56
N PRO A 6 -17.89 -14.38 10.69
CA PRO A 6 -16.77 -13.75 11.36
C PRO A 6 -16.41 -12.49 10.59
N THR A 7 -16.55 -11.33 11.23
CA THR A 7 -15.91 -10.10 10.76
C THR A 7 -14.43 -10.41 10.58
N PRO A 8 -13.82 -10.12 9.42
CA PRO A 8 -12.40 -10.34 9.26
C PRO A 8 -11.70 -9.50 10.32
N GLU A 9 -11.08 -10.16 11.29
CA GLU A 9 -10.15 -9.51 12.20
C GLU A 9 -9.02 -9.00 11.32
N THR A 10 -9.07 -7.72 10.95
CA THR A 10 -7.97 -7.06 10.25
C THR A 10 -6.78 -7.13 11.19
N THR A 11 -5.92 -8.11 10.97
CA THR A 11 -4.66 -8.23 11.69
C THR A 11 -3.95 -6.88 11.54
N PRO A 12 -3.52 -6.23 12.64
CA PRO A 12 -2.78 -4.97 12.56
C PRO A 12 -1.67 -5.10 11.53
N ARG A 13 -1.56 -4.14 10.62
CA ARG A 13 -0.41 -4.11 9.71
C ARG A 13 0.83 -3.79 10.53
N ASP A 14 2.00 -4.15 10.01
CA ASP A 14 3.27 -3.83 10.67
C ASP A 14 3.40 -2.31 10.87
N VAL A 15 3.79 -1.88 12.07
CA VAL A 15 4.07 -0.48 12.41
C VAL A 15 5.08 0.15 11.45
N ALA A 16 5.99 -0.65 10.86
CA ALA A 16 6.91 -0.17 9.83
C ALA A 16 6.18 0.38 8.59
N VAL A 17 5.05 -0.22 8.20
CA VAL A 17 4.20 0.24 7.09
C VAL A 17 3.57 1.58 7.45
N ALA A 18 3.00 1.70 8.66
CA ALA A 18 2.44 2.96 9.13
C ALA A 18 3.48 4.09 9.17
N ARG A 19 4.71 3.80 9.60
CA ARG A 19 5.81 4.78 9.58
C ARG A 19 6.22 5.20 8.17
N ALA A 20 6.27 4.27 7.22
CA ALA A 20 6.53 4.60 5.82
C ALA A 20 5.43 5.49 5.24
N GLU A 21 4.17 5.17 5.55
CA GLU A 21 3.00 5.95 5.17
C GLU A 21 2.98 7.38 5.73
N ILE A 22 3.32 7.54 7.02
CA ILE A 22 3.46 8.86 7.66
C ILE A 22 4.57 9.65 6.98
N ARG A 23 5.70 9.01 6.68
CA ARG A 23 6.82 9.65 5.98
C ARG A 23 6.45 10.08 4.56
N ASP A 24 5.67 9.28 3.84
CA ASP A 24 5.18 9.64 2.51
C ASP A 24 4.21 10.83 2.54
N ASP A 25 3.36 10.92 3.56
CA ASP A 25 2.47 12.07 3.72
C ASP A 25 3.19 13.33 4.15
N GLU A 26 4.19 13.20 5.03
CA GLU A 26 5.06 14.32 5.37
C GLU A 26 5.81 14.83 4.13
N ALA A 27 6.29 13.92 3.26
CA ALA A 27 6.90 14.33 2.00
C ALA A 27 5.91 15.12 1.13
N LYS A 28 4.67 14.64 0.99
CA LYS A 28 3.60 15.33 0.25
C LYS A 28 3.26 16.68 0.86
N ARG A 29 3.26 16.80 2.20
CA ARG A 29 3.05 18.07 2.91
C ARG A 29 4.11 19.10 2.51
N VAL A 30 5.39 18.73 2.64
CA VAL A 30 6.52 19.62 2.37
C VAL A 30 6.54 20.10 0.91
N ILE A 31 6.03 19.30 -0.04
CA ILE A 31 6.01 19.65 -1.47
C ILE A 31 4.66 20.21 -1.94
N GLY A 32 3.67 20.37 -1.06
CA GLY A 32 2.36 20.95 -1.39
C GLY A 32 1.43 20.02 -2.17
N MET A 33 1.56 18.70 -2.01
CA MET A 33 0.76 17.67 -2.70
C MET A 33 -0.12 16.85 -1.75
N LEU A 34 -0.25 17.25 -0.49
CA LEU A 34 -0.95 16.48 0.53
C LEU A 34 -2.48 16.54 0.35
N ALA A 35 -3.12 15.38 0.34
CA ALA A 35 -4.58 15.26 0.41
C ALA A 35 -5.03 15.26 1.88
N ALA A 36 -5.11 16.45 2.49
CA ALA A 36 -5.40 16.57 3.93
C ALA A 36 -6.79 16.04 4.36
N GLY A 37 -7.72 15.92 3.39
CA GLY A 37 -9.06 15.36 3.60
C GLY A 37 -9.06 13.94 4.18
N GLU A 38 -8.09 13.11 3.79
CA GLU A 38 -8.02 11.69 4.15
C GLU A 38 -7.21 11.43 5.43
N LEU A 39 -6.52 12.44 5.97
CA LEU A 39 -5.62 12.30 7.11
C LEU A 39 -6.26 11.68 8.36
N PRO A 40 -7.49 12.05 8.78
CA PRO A 40 -8.07 11.45 9.98
C PRO A 40 -8.29 9.94 9.84
N GLY A 41 -8.77 9.49 8.67
CA GLY A 41 -8.96 8.06 8.40
C GLY A 41 -7.65 7.28 8.39
N ARG A 42 -6.61 7.88 7.79
CA ARG A 42 -5.27 7.27 7.78
C ARG A 42 -4.61 7.24 9.16
N ALA A 43 -4.75 8.30 9.94
CA ALA A 43 -4.26 8.34 11.31
C ALA A 43 -4.93 7.31 12.20
N ALA A 44 -6.25 7.08 12.03
CA ALA A 44 -6.94 5.98 12.71
C ALA A 44 -6.33 4.62 12.36
N GLN A 45 -5.98 4.40 11.09
CA GLN A 45 -5.28 3.18 10.67
C GLN A 45 -3.86 3.08 11.25
N TRP A 46 -3.09 4.18 11.29
CA TRP A 46 -1.75 4.17 11.88
C TRP A 46 -1.78 3.80 13.37
N VAL A 47 -2.75 4.33 14.12
CA VAL A 47 -2.96 3.96 15.52
C VAL A 47 -3.33 2.47 15.64
N ALA A 48 -4.20 1.96 14.76
CA ALA A 48 -4.54 0.54 14.72
C ALA A 48 -3.33 -0.36 14.37
N ASP A 49 -2.42 0.13 13.52
CA ASP A 49 -1.15 -0.52 13.16
C ASP A 49 -0.06 -0.38 14.25
N GLY A 50 -0.39 0.23 15.40
CA GLY A 50 0.49 0.30 16.57
C GLY A 50 1.34 1.57 16.68
N VAL A 51 1.03 2.64 15.95
CA VAL A 51 1.65 3.96 16.17
C VAL A 51 1.13 4.54 17.49
N ASP A 52 1.96 4.47 18.53
CA ASP A 52 1.68 5.07 19.83
C ASP A 52 2.23 6.50 19.91
N ASP A 53 1.45 7.46 19.42
CA ASP A 53 1.77 8.88 19.46
C ASP A 53 0.50 9.72 19.69
N ASP A 54 0.59 10.73 20.56
CA ASP A 54 -0.54 11.60 20.92
C ASP A 54 -1.06 12.40 19.71
N ALA A 55 -0.16 12.88 18.83
CA ALA A 55 -0.55 13.60 17.62
C ALA A 55 -1.22 12.66 16.61
N ALA A 56 -0.84 11.37 16.55
CA ALA A 56 -1.55 10.39 15.73
C ALA A 56 -2.98 10.15 16.24
N ARG A 57 -3.17 9.99 17.55
CA ARG A 57 -4.51 9.84 18.17
C ARG A 57 -5.36 11.10 18.01
N GLU A 58 -4.76 12.29 18.17
CA GLU A 58 -5.46 13.55 17.95
C GLU A 58 -5.85 13.73 16.48
N LEU A 59 -4.97 13.37 15.53
CA LEU A 59 -5.26 13.44 14.10
C LEU A 59 -6.37 12.47 13.69
N ALA A 60 -6.40 11.26 14.26
CA ALA A 60 -7.48 10.30 14.04
C ALA A 60 -8.86 10.87 14.44
N ALA A 61 -8.88 11.65 15.52
CA ALA A 61 -10.09 12.32 16.02
C ALA A 61 -10.38 13.67 15.32
N ALA A 62 -9.54 14.12 14.38
CA ALA A 62 -9.64 15.47 13.77
C ALA A 62 -10.63 15.56 12.59
N THR A 63 -11.58 14.62 12.47
CA THR A 63 -12.62 14.69 11.43
C THR A 63 -13.44 15.96 11.61
N GLY A 64 -13.60 16.74 10.54
CA GLY A 64 -14.33 18.02 10.57
C GLY A 64 -13.53 19.22 11.11
N ARG A 65 -12.28 19.02 11.56
CA ARG A 65 -11.39 20.13 11.89
C ARG A 65 -10.84 20.82 10.63
N PRO A 66 -10.43 22.11 10.73
CA PRO A 66 -9.76 22.81 9.65
C PRO A 66 -8.57 22.03 9.06
N GLU A 67 -8.31 22.25 7.78
CA GLU A 67 -7.19 21.60 7.09
C GLU A 67 -5.86 21.93 7.75
N GLU A 68 -5.64 23.20 8.10
CA GLU A 68 -4.41 23.70 8.70
C GLU A 68 -4.10 23.00 10.02
N GLU A 69 -5.13 22.72 10.83
CA GLU A 69 -4.97 21.98 12.08
C GLU A 69 -4.57 20.53 11.84
N ARG A 70 -5.20 19.86 10.86
CA ARG A 70 -4.86 18.47 10.49
C ARG A 70 -3.45 18.36 9.91
N VAL A 71 -3.05 19.34 9.12
CA VAL A 71 -1.69 19.43 8.55
C VAL A 71 -0.65 19.69 9.65
N GLY A 72 -0.95 20.59 10.60
CA GLY A 72 -0.07 20.84 11.75
C GLY A 72 0.06 19.63 12.68
N LEU A 73 -0.99 18.81 12.80
CA LEU A 73 -0.96 17.53 13.50
C LEU A 73 -0.03 16.51 12.83
N LEU A 74 -0.11 16.38 11.50
CA LEU A 74 0.80 15.53 10.73
C LEU A 74 2.26 15.96 10.90
N GLU A 75 2.54 17.26 10.84
CA GLU A 75 3.90 17.81 11.04
C GLU A 75 4.44 17.47 12.44
N ARG A 76 3.62 17.65 13.49
CA ARG A 76 4.00 17.27 14.86
C ARG A 76 4.30 15.78 14.98
N LEU A 77 3.44 14.93 14.41
CA LEU A 77 3.63 13.48 14.39
C LEU A 77 4.93 13.08 13.67
N ALA A 78 5.18 13.64 12.50
CA ALA A 78 6.38 13.36 11.73
C ALA A 78 7.65 13.81 12.47
N ALA A 79 7.61 14.96 13.14
CA ALA A 79 8.70 15.44 13.98
C ALA A 79 8.97 14.50 15.17
N ALA A 80 7.91 14.10 15.90
CA ALA A 80 8.01 13.20 17.06
C ALA A 80 8.64 11.84 16.69
N GLN A 81 8.36 11.34 15.49
CA GLN A 81 8.89 10.06 15.01
C GLN A 81 10.20 10.14 14.22
N GLY A 82 10.77 11.34 14.06
CA GLY A 82 12.00 11.56 13.27
C GLY A 82 11.80 11.29 11.76
N LEU A 83 10.59 11.49 11.25
CA LEU A 83 10.20 11.25 9.86
C LEU A 83 10.14 12.52 9.01
N GLY A 84 10.46 13.68 9.60
CA GLY A 84 10.52 14.97 8.90
C GLY A 84 11.60 15.02 7.81
N PHE A 85 11.43 15.96 6.87
CA PHE A 85 12.41 16.25 5.84
C PHE A 85 13.10 17.59 6.11
N PRO A 86 14.44 17.67 5.99
CA PRO A 86 15.17 18.92 6.21
C PRO A 86 15.03 19.91 5.04
N SER A 87 14.58 19.45 3.87
CA SER A 87 14.34 20.32 2.71
C SER A 87 13.31 19.74 1.76
N ALA A 88 12.68 20.63 0.98
CA ALA A 88 11.78 20.22 -0.10
C ALA A 88 12.50 19.42 -1.20
N ARG A 89 13.83 19.53 -1.34
CA ARG A 89 14.61 18.71 -2.28
C ARG A 89 14.60 17.25 -1.84
N GLU A 90 14.80 16.99 -0.55
CA GLU A 90 14.81 15.63 -0.01
C GLU A 90 13.41 15.02 0.03
N ALA A 91 12.39 15.81 0.36
CA ALA A 91 10.99 15.37 0.27
C ALA A 91 10.62 14.94 -1.16
N ARG A 92 11.03 15.71 -2.18
CA ARG A 92 10.83 15.33 -3.60
C ARG A 92 11.59 14.07 -3.98
N ALA A 93 12.82 13.91 -3.51
CA ALA A 93 13.61 12.71 -3.79
C ALA A 93 12.94 11.45 -3.20
N HIS A 94 12.47 11.54 -1.96
CA HIS A 94 11.72 10.46 -1.31
C HIS A 94 10.42 10.15 -2.04
N HIS A 95 9.61 11.18 -2.35
CA HIS A 95 8.36 11.00 -3.07
C HIS A 95 8.60 10.38 -4.46
N GLY A 96 9.63 10.82 -5.18
CA GLY A 96 10.01 10.23 -6.47
C GLY A 96 10.40 8.76 -6.35
N GLN A 97 11.14 8.37 -5.31
CA GLN A 97 11.46 6.97 -5.03
C GLN A 97 10.20 6.13 -4.72
N SER A 98 9.29 6.65 -3.90
CA SER A 98 8.01 5.98 -3.58
C SER A 98 7.13 5.79 -4.82
N VAL A 99 7.04 6.80 -5.70
CA VAL A 99 6.34 6.70 -6.99
C VAL A 99 6.98 5.64 -7.89
N ILE A 100 8.31 5.62 -8.04
CA ILE A 100 8.99 4.60 -8.84
C ILE A 100 8.77 3.19 -8.26
N ALA A 101 8.87 3.04 -6.94
CA ALA A 101 8.66 1.77 -6.26
C ALA A 101 7.22 1.25 -6.48
N SER A 102 6.21 2.11 -6.32
CA SER A 102 4.80 1.75 -6.57
C SER A 102 4.52 1.42 -8.03
N MET A 103 5.08 2.16 -8.99
CA MET A 103 4.99 1.85 -10.42
C MET A 103 5.63 0.49 -10.75
N THR A 104 6.79 0.20 -10.16
CA THR A 104 7.49 -1.07 -10.34
C THR A 104 6.69 -2.23 -9.73
N ALA A 105 6.15 -2.05 -8.52
CA ALA A 105 5.31 -3.06 -7.86
C ALA A 105 4.03 -3.34 -8.67
N SER A 106 3.39 -2.29 -9.21
CA SER A 106 2.20 -2.43 -10.07
C SER A 106 2.52 -3.16 -11.37
N SER A 107 3.68 -2.90 -11.96
CA SER A 107 4.15 -3.58 -13.19
C SER A 107 4.46 -5.05 -12.92
N ALA A 108 5.15 -5.35 -11.81
CA ALA A 108 5.45 -6.71 -11.40
C ALA A 108 4.19 -7.55 -11.09
N ALA A 109 3.17 -6.93 -10.48
CA ALA A 109 1.88 -7.59 -10.26
C ALA A 109 1.20 -7.96 -11.59
N GLY A 110 1.21 -7.08 -12.59
CA GLY A 110 0.73 -7.35 -13.94
C GLY A 110 1.51 -8.46 -14.66
N ASP A 111 2.84 -8.45 -14.53
CA ASP A 111 3.71 -9.47 -15.13
C ASP A 111 3.52 -10.84 -14.48
N SER A 112 3.37 -10.92 -13.15
CA SER A 112 3.16 -12.20 -12.45
C SER A 112 1.88 -12.93 -12.89
N LEU A 113 0.80 -12.19 -13.15
CA LEU A 113 -0.45 -12.73 -13.69
C LEU A 113 -0.32 -13.12 -15.18
N SER A 114 0.46 -12.37 -15.96
CA SER A 114 0.74 -12.68 -17.38
C SER A 114 1.63 -13.92 -17.55
N PHE A 115 2.68 -14.06 -16.72
CA PHE A 115 3.55 -15.23 -16.71
C PHE A 115 2.79 -16.51 -16.32
N SER A 116 1.89 -16.46 -15.34
CA SER A 116 1.10 -17.63 -14.92
C SER A 116 0.18 -18.17 -16.02
N ASN A 117 -0.43 -17.28 -16.82
CA ASN A 117 -1.33 -17.70 -17.91
C ASN A 117 -0.54 -18.26 -19.10
N SER A 118 0.56 -17.60 -19.49
CA SER A 118 1.41 -18.05 -20.60
C SER A 118 2.09 -19.41 -20.33
N PHE A 119 2.50 -19.67 -19.08
CA PHE A 119 3.09 -20.95 -18.70
C PHE A 119 2.08 -22.10 -18.72
N SER A 120 0.84 -21.84 -18.31
CA SER A 120 -0.22 -22.84 -18.30
C SER A 120 -0.61 -23.26 -19.72
N ASP A 121 -0.77 -22.29 -20.63
CA ASP A 121 -1.12 -22.55 -22.03
C ASP A 121 0.02 -23.31 -22.76
N THR A 122 1.28 -22.93 -22.50
CA THR A 122 2.46 -23.58 -23.13
C THR A 122 2.66 -25.02 -22.63
N ILE A 123 2.40 -25.30 -21.34
CA ILE A 123 2.46 -26.66 -20.80
C ILE A 123 1.31 -27.50 -21.34
N GLU A 124 0.09 -26.96 -21.39
CA GLU A 124 -1.06 -27.71 -21.89
C GLU A 124 -0.90 -28.10 -23.37
N GLU A 125 -0.35 -27.21 -24.19
CA GLU A 125 -0.04 -27.48 -25.59
C GLU A 125 1.09 -28.52 -25.74
N SER A 126 2.17 -28.41 -24.95
CA SER A 126 3.29 -29.36 -24.94
C SER A 126 2.89 -30.77 -24.48
N VAL A 127 2.01 -30.86 -23.47
CA VAL A 127 1.48 -32.14 -22.98
C VAL A 127 0.52 -32.76 -24.00
N ARG A 128 -0.36 -31.96 -24.62
CA ARG A 128 -1.28 -32.42 -25.67
C ARG A 128 -0.54 -32.94 -26.90
N ASP A 129 0.52 -32.27 -27.33
CA ASP A 129 1.33 -32.69 -28.48
C ASP A 129 2.15 -33.96 -28.15
N SER A 130 2.66 -34.08 -26.92
CA SER A 130 3.36 -35.28 -26.44
C SER A 130 2.44 -36.51 -26.31
N ILE A 131 1.20 -36.34 -25.82
CA ILE A 131 0.21 -37.41 -25.73
C ILE A 131 -0.27 -37.85 -27.13
N SER A 132 -0.45 -36.89 -28.05
CA SER A 132 -0.87 -37.17 -29.42
C SER A 132 0.17 -37.97 -30.22
N ARG A 133 1.46 -37.82 -29.89
CA ARG A 133 2.56 -38.61 -30.48
C ARG A 133 2.67 -40.02 -29.88
N LEU A 134 2.30 -40.20 -28.61
CA LEU A 134 2.34 -41.51 -27.93
C LEU A 134 1.11 -42.39 -28.24
N PHE A 135 -0.04 -41.80 -28.60
CA PHE A 135 -1.25 -42.52 -28.96
C PHE A 135 -1.84 -42.02 -30.29
N PRO A 136 -1.24 -42.35 -31.45
CA PRO A 136 -1.83 -42.01 -32.72
C PRO A 136 -3.20 -42.70 -32.86
N ARG A 137 -4.27 -41.91 -32.99
CA ARG A 137 -5.62 -42.43 -33.27
C ARG A 137 -5.56 -43.22 -34.57
N ARG A 138 -5.61 -44.55 -34.47
CA ARG A 138 -5.84 -45.46 -35.59
C ARG A 138 -7.19 -45.10 -36.22
N LYS A 139 -7.17 -44.44 -37.38
CA LYS A 139 -8.35 -44.28 -38.23
C LYS A 139 -8.80 -45.67 -38.69
N LYS A 140 -10.08 -45.98 -38.49
CA LYS A 140 -10.79 -47.02 -39.24
C LYS A 140 -11.20 -46.44 -40.59
#